data_AF-A0A837IDM7-F1
#
_entry.id   AF-A0A837IDM7-F1
#
_cell.length_a   1.000
_cell.length_b   1.000
_cell.length_c   1.000
_cell.angle_alpha   90.00
_cell.angle_beta   90.00
_cell.angle_gamma   90.00
#
_symmetry.space_group_name_H-M   'P 1'
#
loop_
_entity.id
_entity.type
_entity.pdbx_description
1 polymer ?
#
loop_
_entity_poly.entity_id
_entity_poly.type
_entity_poly.pdbx_seq_one_letter_code
_entity_poly.pdbx_strand_id
1 'polypeptide(L)'
;MAQKRQNTALPPPEVKRVIRKLHLCRKDIDGWYAVPTLNPPPNRLSLETFLQEGQVDAVRVILPLLGNKILTRSIRKIDLVTGCGRGCHTCLADSSLPSRYFSYQSLQRLFHLKSFLNTLAKDRLRLGNTSDPSDHPQLVKIVKLILRQTKFLDRRMRNNSHGHKRHRVTVFTNYRPNNESQLNELLDLATKNQRRLTVVISLPLNKTDTVNDRFIKYARSCRNIFIKPKGHEVNARFKNIHIQDVRHETLIFTTGRRLSRPVLMAKKDTGCVVETDRELDYRHRGFVEIYFNPDALWLMAYSTIHESHTVRSYTPLNSTNLEVFSLLPYHPNNLIPPNWPGKTRPERSGEEANRIKKTDHTPKKSVTIVR
;
A
#
# COMPACT_ATOMS: atom_id res chain seq x y z
N MET A 1 5.04 -19.60 23.80
CA MET A 1 5.79 -18.34 24.03
C MET A 1 5.33 -17.29 23.02
N ALA A 2 4.71 -16.20 23.47
CA ALA A 2 4.29 -15.11 22.59
C ALA A 2 5.54 -14.38 22.06
N GLN A 3 5.77 -14.41 20.74
CA GLN A 3 6.79 -13.58 20.12
C GLN A 3 6.54 -12.12 20.53
N LYS A 4 7.53 -11.51 21.22
CA LYS A 4 7.59 -10.07 21.47
C LYS A 4 7.22 -9.35 20.18
N ARG A 5 6.21 -8.48 20.21
CA ARG A 5 5.72 -7.67 19.07
C ARG A 5 6.90 -7.10 18.27
N GLN A 6 7.36 -7.79 17.23
CA GLN A 6 8.64 -7.52 16.55
C GLN A 6 8.53 -6.46 15.45
N ASN A 7 7.38 -5.81 15.30
CA ASN A 7 7.11 -4.86 14.21
C ASN A 7 6.67 -3.50 14.72
N THR A 8 7.42 -2.86 15.64
CA THR A 8 7.17 -1.45 15.96
C THR A 8 7.99 -0.54 15.03
N ALA A 9 7.34 0.07 14.05
CA ALA A 9 7.91 1.23 13.39
C ALA A 9 7.82 2.43 14.33
N LEU A 10 8.67 3.44 14.13
CA LEU A 10 8.51 4.71 14.81
C LEU A 10 7.82 5.70 13.89
N PRO A 11 6.85 6.48 14.39
CA PRO A 11 6.27 7.55 13.59
C PRO A 11 7.35 8.57 13.19
N PRO A 12 7.21 9.22 12.02
CA PRO A 12 8.04 10.36 11.66
C PRO A 12 8.04 11.43 12.78
N PRO A 13 9.14 12.19 12.97
CA PRO A 13 9.22 13.27 13.95
C PRO A 13 8.10 14.30 13.81
N GLU A 14 7.67 14.62 12.59
CA GLU A 14 6.55 15.52 12.31
C GLU A 14 5.25 15.02 12.96
N VAL A 15 4.99 13.72 12.83
CA VAL A 15 3.84 13.06 13.45
C VAL A 15 3.98 13.08 14.97
N LYS A 16 5.18 12.80 15.50
CA LYS A 16 5.45 12.90 16.95
C LYS A 16 5.17 14.30 17.51
N ARG A 17 5.50 15.36 16.76
CA ARG A 17 5.23 16.75 17.18
C ARG A 17 3.73 17.02 17.29
N VAL A 18 2.93 16.58 16.31
CA VAL A 18 1.46 16.72 16.35
C VAL A 18 0.85 15.96 17.52
N ILE A 19 1.27 14.70 17.71
CA ILE A 19 0.85 13.86 18.84
C ILE A 19 1.12 14.55 20.18
N ARG A 20 2.34 15.06 20.37
CA ARG A 20 2.74 15.75 21.61
C ARG A 20 1.93 17.03 21.84
N LYS A 21 1.78 17.86 20.80
CA LYS A 21 1.05 19.14 20.89
C LYS A 21 -0.41 18.93 21.33
N LEU A 22 -1.01 17.81 20.93
CA LEU A 22 -2.43 17.54 21.15
C LEU A 22 -2.67 16.57 22.31
N HIS A 23 -1.64 16.31 23.12
CA HIS A 23 -1.72 15.54 24.36
C HIS A 23 -2.41 14.17 24.22
N LEU A 24 -2.27 13.49 23.07
CA LEU A 24 -2.82 12.15 22.92
C LEU A 24 -2.17 11.19 23.93
N CYS A 25 -3.00 10.42 24.62
CA CYS A 25 -2.51 9.39 25.53
C CYS A 25 -1.76 8.32 24.75
N ARG A 26 -0.74 7.72 25.38
CA ARG A 26 0.09 6.68 24.77
C ARG A 26 -0.74 5.52 24.17
N LYS A 27 -1.83 5.14 24.83
CA LYS A 27 -2.78 4.12 24.37
C LYS A 27 -3.46 4.43 23.03
N ASP A 28 -3.64 5.71 22.67
CA ASP A 28 -4.35 6.14 21.46
C ASP A 28 -3.42 6.26 20.24
N ILE A 29 -2.10 6.24 20.50
CA ILE A 29 -1.00 6.30 19.52
C ILE A 29 -0.14 5.04 19.52
N ASP A 30 -0.44 4.07 20.37
CA ASP A 30 0.22 2.77 20.39
C ASP A 30 -0.18 1.98 19.14
N GLY A 31 0.79 1.26 18.57
CA GLY A 31 0.58 0.49 17.34
C GLY A 31 1.06 1.18 16.07
N TRP A 32 2.29 1.72 16.11
CA TRP A 32 3.01 2.06 14.88
C TRP A 32 3.72 0.83 14.32
N TYR A 33 3.33 0.38 13.14
CA TYR A 33 3.85 -0.83 12.51
C TYR A 33 4.57 -0.53 11.20
N ALA A 34 5.56 -1.35 10.86
CA ALA A 34 6.22 -1.30 9.55
C ALA A 34 5.33 -1.88 8.44
N VAL A 35 4.35 -2.70 8.82
CA VAL A 35 3.36 -3.34 7.95
C VAL A 35 2.00 -3.27 8.65
N PRO A 36 0.90 -2.99 7.93
CA PRO A 36 -0.42 -2.85 8.52
C PRO A 36 -1.03 -4.22 8.90
N THR A 37 -0.46 -4.86 9.91
CA THR A 37 -0.95 -6.15 10.43
C THR A 37 -0.96 -6.11 11.95
N LEU A 38 -2.15 -6.19 12.57
CA LEU A 38 -2.28 -6.09 14.04
C LEU A 38 -1.75 -7.33 14.76
N ASN A 39 -1.99 -8.51 14.18
CA ASN A 39 -1.60 -9.81 14.74
C ASN A 39 -1.05 -10.71 13.62
N PRO A 40 0.20 -10.51 13.18
CA PRO A 40 0.79 -11.37 12.15
C PRO A 40 0.91 -12.79 12.70
N PRO A 41 0.52 -13.82 11.92
CA PRO A 41 0.67 -15.19 12.38
C PRO A 41 2.16 -15.53 12.47
N PRO A 42 2.58 -16.36 13.45
CA PRO A 42 3.98 -16.76 13.60
C PRO A 42 4.44 -17.67 12.46
N ASN A 43 3.52 -18.43 11.87
CA ASN A 43 3.78 -19.42 10.81
C ASN A 43 2.80 -19.23 9.64
N ARG A 44 3.16 -19.77 8.47
CA ARG A 44 2.32 -19.71 7.27
C ARG A 44 1.11 -20.63 7.46
N LEU A 45 -0.10 -20.10 7.29
CA LEU A 45 -1.30 -20.92 7.28
C LEU A 45 -1.36 -21.75 6.00
N SER A 46 -1.88 -22.96 6.10
CA SER A 46 -2.27 -23.74 4.91
C SER A 46 -3.39 -22.99 4.17
N LEU A 47 -3.55 -23.28 2.87
CA LEU A 47 -4.64 -22.67 2.10
C LEU A 47 -6.00 -23.04 2.70
N GLU A 48 -6.16 -24.28 3.16
CA GLU A 48 -7.40 -24.76 3.77
C GLU A 48 -7.75 -23.98 5.05
N THR A 49 -6.81 -23.89 6.00
CA THR A 49 -7.00 -23.14 7.25
C THR A 49 -7.24 -21.67 6.96
N PHE A 50 -6.51 -21.08 6.01
CA PHE A 50 -6.73 -19.71 5.58
C PHE A 50 -8.17 -19.49 5.08
N LEU A 51 -8.70 -20.38 4.24
CA LEU A 51 -10.04 -20.27 3.69
C LEU A 51 -11.17 -20.54 4.71
N GLN A 52 -10.92 -21.42 5.67
CA GLN A 52 -11.89 -21.77 6.72
C GLN A 52 -11.96 -20.70 7.82
N GLU A 53 -10.80 -20.22 8.31
CA GLU A 53 -10.72 -19.39 9.52
C GLU A 53 -10.36 -17.93 9.24
N GLY A 54 -9.81 -17.62 8.07
CA GLY A 54 -9.30 -16.28 7.74
C GLY A 54 -10.37 -15.27 7.36
N GLN A 55 -11.64 -15.63 7.33
CA GLN A 55 -12.72 -14.76 6.85
C GLN A 55 -13.03 -13.62 7.83
N VAL A 56 -13.02 -12.39 7.31
CA VAL A 56 -13.35 -11.18 8.07
C VAL A 56 -14.53 -10.45 7.44
N ASP A 57 -15.43 -9.97 8.30
CA ASP A 57 -16.54 -9.11 7.89
C ASP A 57 -16.08 -7.67 7.67
N ALA A 58 -15.94 -7.27 6.40
CA ALA A 58 -15.50 -5.94 6.02
C ALA A 58 -16.36 -4.80 6.62
N VAL A 59 -17.66 -5.04 6.86
CA VAL A 59 -18.54 -4.02 7.47
C VAL A 59 -18.11 -3.78 8.91
N ARG A 60 -17.86 -4.83 9.70
CA ARG A 60 -17.50 -4.71 11.11
C ARG A 60 -16.19 -3.94 11.32
N VAL A 61 -15.22 -4.10 10.42
CA VAL A 61 -13.92 -3.42 10.54
C VAL A 61 -14.06 -1.90 10.43
N ILE A 62 -14.91 -1.40 9.53
CA ILE A 62 -15.04 0.03 9.27
C ILE A 62 -16.24 0.68 9.96
N LEU A 63 -17.21 -0.10 10.44
CA LEU A 63 -18.44 0.38 11.06
C LEU A 63 -18.21 1.48 12.11
N PRO A 64 -17.25 1.38 13.05
CA PRO A 64 -17.02 2.41 14.08
C PRO A 64 -16.62 3.78 13.53
N LEU A 65 -16.19 3.83 12.26
CA LEU A 65 -15.68 5.03 11.61
C LEU A 65 -16.62 5.55 10.51
N LEU A 66 -17.62 4.76 10.12
CA LEU A 66 -18.59 5.16 9.10
C LEU A 66 -19.41 6.37 9.60
N GLY A 67 -19.60 7.36 8.72
CA GLY A 67 -20.30 8.60 9.04
C GLY A 67 -19.37 9.74 9.49
N ASN A 68 -18.12 9.45 9.86
CA ASN A 68 -17.16 10.52 10.15
C ASN A 68 -16.84 11.32 8.87
N LYS A 69 -17.10 12.63 8.91
CA LYS A 69 -16.95 13.53 7.75
C LYS A 69 -15.51 13.61 7.23
N ILE A 70 -14.50 13.45 8.10
CA ILE A 70 -13.06 13.47 7.73
C ILE A 70 -12.77 12.39 6.69
N LEU A 71 -13.39 11.22 6.81
CA LEU A 71 -13.13 10.10 5.90
C LEU A 71 -13.76 10.27 4.51
N THR A 72 -14.59 11.29 4.29
CA THR A 72 -15.21 11.56 3.00
C THR A 72 -14.14 11.71 1.93
N ARG A 73 -14.16 10.83 0.92
CA ARG A 73 -13.19 10.78 -0.20
C ARG A 73 -11.72 10.55 0.22
N SER A 74 -11.47 9.92 1.37
CA SER A 74 -10.13 9.65 1.88
C SER A 74 -9.57 8.28 1.50
N ILE A 75 -10.42 7.24 1.39
CA ILE A 75 -9.96 5.87 1.18
C ILE A 75 -9.59 5.67 -0.29
N ARG A 76 -8.30 5.42 -0.54
CA ARG A 76 -7.73 5.22 -1.89
C ARG A 76 -7.23 3.81 -2.14
N LYS A 77 -6.97 3.05 -1.07
CA LYS A 77 -6.32 1.74 -1.13
C LYS A 77 -7.09 0.75 -0.28
N ILE A 78 -7.40 -0.40 -0.87
CA ILE A 78 -8.00 -1.53 -0.18
C ILE A 78 -7.16 -2.76 -0.46
N ASP A 79 -6.76 -3.46 0.59
CA ASP A 79 -6.22 -4.80 0.46
C ASP A 79 -7.32 -5.80 0.81
N LEU A 80 -7.49 -6.79 -0.06
CA LEU A 80 -8.51 -7.83 0.12
C LEU A 80 -8.05 -8.91 1.11
N VAL A 81 -6.75 -9.01 1.31
CA VAL A 81 -6.04 -9.99 2.12
C VAL A 81 -5.03 -9.24 2.99
N THR A 82 -4.76 -9.72 4.20
CA THR A 82 -3.64 -9.25 5.01
C THR A 82 -2.43 -10.12 4.73
N GLY A 83 -1.30 -9.50 4.34
CA GLY A 83 -0.05 -10.21 4.06
C GLY A 83 0.08 -10.72 2.62
N CYS A 84 1.21 -11.33 2.29
CA CYS A 84 1.46 -11.91 0.96
C CYS A 84 2.35 -13.15 1.03
N GLY A 85 1.94 -14.24 0.38
CA GLY A 85 2.67 -15.52 0.44
C GLY A 85 3.84 -15.64 -0.55
N ARG A 86 4.29 -14.54 -1.17
CA ARG A 86 5.33 -14.56 -2.22
C ARG A 86 6.76 -14.56 -1.67
N GLY A 87 6.97 -13.88 -0.54
CA GLY A 87 8.29 -13.75 0.07
C GLY A 87 9.31 -12.97 -0.75
N CYS A 88 8.89 -11.90 -1.43
CA CYS A 88 9.82 -11.06 -2.19
C CYS A 88 10.82 -10.38 -1.27
N HIS A 89 12.11 -10.49 -1.57
CA HIS A 89 13.20 -9.96 -0.74
C HIS A 89 13.11 -8.46 -0.37
N THR A 90 12.44 -7.64 -1.19
CA THR A 90 12.24 -6.20 -0.95
C THR A 90 10.87 -5.84 -0.37
N CYS A 91 9.96 -6.80 -0.28
CA CYS A 91 8.58 -6.50 0.04
C CYS A 91 8.41 -6.35 1.54
N LEU A 92 7.84 -5.23 1.98
CA LEU A 92 7.46 -5.06 3.38
C LEU A 92 6.46 -6.16 3.81
N ALA A 93 5.58 -6.59 2.91
CA ALA A 93 4.62 -7.67 3.15
C ALA A 93 5.25 -9.06 3.32
N ASP A 94 6.53 -9.26 3.00
CA ASP A 94 7.24 -10.50 3.35
C ASP A 94 7.26 -10.73 4.87
N SER A 95 7.19 -9.64 5.64
CA SER A 95 7.09 -9.73 7.11
C SER A 95 5.69 -10.02 7.65
N SER A 96 4.68 -10.19 6.79
CA SER A 96 3.35 -10.66 7.18
C SER A 96 2.81 -11.73 6.23
N LEU A 97 2.72 -12.96 6.74
CA LEU A 97 2.16 -14.09 6.00
C LEU A 97 0.64 -13.92 5.85
N PRO A 98 0.05 -14.40 4.74
CA PRO A 98 -1.40 -14.36 4.54
C PRO A 98 -2.15 -14.99 5.71
N SER A 99 -3.06 -14.23 6.30
CA SER A 99 -3.76 -14.67 7.53
C SER A 99 -5.26 -14.41 7.53
N ARG A 100 -5.67 -13.31 6.92
CA ARG A 100 -7.07 -12.85 6.92
C ARG A 100 -7.44 -12.31 5.56
N TYR A 101 -8.71 -12.43 5.20
CA TYR A 101 -9.26 -11.85 4.00
C TYR A 101 -10.72 -11.46 4.19
N PHE A 102 -11.18 -10.48 3.41
CA PHE A 102 -12.59 -10.12 3.42
C PHE A 102 -13.43 -11.12 2.64
N SER A 103 -14.48 -11.69 3.23
CA SER A 103 -15.40 -12.54 2.46
C SER A 103 -16.11 -11.75 1.36
N TYR A 104 -16.41 -12.38 0.22
CA TYR A 104 -17.14 -11.71 -0.87
C TYR A 104 -18.50 -11.15 -0.40
N GLN A 105 -19.24 -11.90 0.44
CA GLN A 105 -20.53 -11.45 0.98
C GLN A 105 -20.36 -10.20 1.85
N SER A 106 -19.31 -10.11 2.66
CA SER A 106 -19.05 -8.93 3.48
C SER A 106 -18.70 -7.70 2.63
N LEU A 107 -17.86 -7.86 1.61
CA LEU A 107 -17.54 -6.81 0.65
C LEU A 107 -18.78 -6.39 -0.14
N GLN A 108 -19.62 -7.34 -0.53
CA GLN A 108 -20.88 -7.04 -1.19
C GLN A 108 -21.73 -6.13 -0.31
N ARG A 109 -21.99 -6.49 0.94
CA ARG A 109 -22.74 -5.62 1.86
C ARG A 109 -22.08 -4.25 1.99
N LEU A 110 -20.77 -4.20 2.23
CA LEU A 110 -20.01 -2.96 2.40
C LEU A 110 -20.14 -2.01 1.19
N PHE A 111 -19.97 -2.53 -0.03
CA PHE A 111 -20.06 -1.73 -1.26
C PHE A 111 -21.50 -1.34 -1.64
N HIS A 112 -22.53 -1.89 -0.99
CA HIS A 112 -23.91 -1.37 -1.11
C HIS A 112 -24.19 -0.23 -0.13
N LEU A 113 -23.36 -0.01 0.90
CA LEU A 113 -23.53 1.08 1.84
C LEU A 113 -23.13 2.42 1.20
N LYS A 114 -24.11 3.31 1.00
CA LYS A 114 -23.87 4.68 0.50
C LYS A 114 -22.87 5.45 1.38
N SER A 115 -22.90 5.22 2.68
CA SER A 115 -21.96 5.82 3.65
C SER A 115 -20.51 5.42 3.34
N PHE A 116 -20.24 4.13 3.11
CA PHE A 116 -18.92 3.65 2.70
C PHE A 116 -18.53 4.16 1.32
N LEU A 117 -19.43 4.09 0.34
CA LEU A 117 -19.15 4.59 -1.01
C LEU A 117 -18.75 6.07 -1.05
N ASN A 118 -19.19 6.88 -0.07
CA ASN A 118 -18.77 8.28 0.07
C ASN A 118 -17.37 8.47 0.71
N THR A 119 -16.83 7.45 1.40
CA THR A 119 -15.45 7.51 1.93
C THR A 119 -14.40 7.22 0.86
N LEU A 120 -14.78 6.53 -0.22
CA LEU A 120 -13.91 6.24 -1.34
C LEU A 120 -13.49 7.52 -2.08
N ALA A 121 -12.21 7.60 -2.43
CA ALA A 121 -11.71 8.69 -3.25
C ALA A 121 -12.43 8.74 -4.60
N LYS A 122 -12.68 9.97 -5.07
CA LYS A 122 -13.51 10.21 -6.25
C LYS A 122 -12.83 9.69 -7.53
N ASP A 123 -11.51 9.86 -7.65
CA ASP A 123 -10.73 9.65 -8.87
C ASP A 123 -10.27 8.20 -9.07
N ARG A 124 -9.83 7.53 -8.01
CA ARG A 124 -9.24 6.20 -8.11
C ARG A 124 -9.37 5.36 -6.86
N LEU A 125 -9.37 4.05 -7.05
CA LEU A 125 -9.25 3.02 -6.03
C LEU A 125 -8.16 2.04 -6.44
N ARG A 126 -7.26 1.72 -5.51
CA ARG A 126 -6.20 0.73 -5.70
C ARG A 126 -6.50 -0.52 -4.88
N LEU A 127 -6.38 -1.68 -5.52
CA LEU A 127 -6.31 -2.99 -4.87
C LEU A 127 -4.85 -3.48 -4.89
N GLY A 128 -4.36 -3.93 -3.73
CA GLY A 128 -2.99 -4.45 -3.59
C GLY A 128 -1.97 -3.35 -3.29
N ASN A 129 -1.63 -3.20 -2.01
CA ASN A 129 -0.64 -2.24 -1.51
C ASN A 129 0.42 -2.92 -0.63
N THR A 130 -0.03 -3.67 0.38
CA THR A 130 0.84 -4.46 1.28
C THR A 130 0.41 -5.92 1.30
N SER A 131 -0.32 -6.36 0.29
CA SER A 131 -0.75 -7.73 0.04
C SER A 131 -0.92 -7.93 -1.46
N ASP A 132 -1.12 -9.19 -1.86
CA ASP A 132 -1.49 -9.53 -3.23
C ASP A 132 -2.99 -9.87 -3.32
N PRO A 133 -3.78 -9.10 -4.09
CA PRO A 133 -5.19 -9.39 -4.32
C PRO A 133 -5.45 -10.77 -4.94
N SER A 134 -4.49 -11.36 -5.67
CA SER A 134 -4.64 -12.70 -6.27
C SER A 134 -4.59 -13.84 -5.27
N ASP A 135 -4.13 -13.57 -4.03
CA ASP A 135 -4.24 -14.54 -2.94
C ASP A 135 -5.72 -14.68 -2.48
N HIS A 136 -6.64 -13.82 -2.95
CA HIS A 136 -8.08 -13.94 -2.71
C HIS A 136 -8.76 -14.85 -3.76
N PRO A 137 -9.47 -15.93 -3.38
CA PRO A 137 -10.05 -16.89 -4.35
C PRO A 137 -11.10 -16.26 -5.28
N GLN A 138 -11.85 -15.28 -4.78
CA GLN A 138 -12.92 -14.59 -5.52
C GLN A 138 -12.51 -13.20 -6.06
N LEU A 139 -11.21 -12.94 -6.31
CA LEU A 139 -10.71 -11.64 -6.77
C LEU A 139 -11.53 -11.06 -7.93
N VAL A 140 -11.75 -11.83 -8.99
CA VAL A 140 -12.45 -11.36 -10.20
C VAL A 140 -13.91 -10.98 -9.89
N LYS A 141 -14.60 -11.75 -9.04
CA LYS A 141 -15.98 -11.43 -8.59
C LYS A 141 -16.00 -10.12 -7.80
N ILE A 142 -15.01 -9.91 -6.93
CA ILE A 142 -14.85 -8.67 -6.16
C ILE A 142 -14.58 -7.48 -7.08
N VAL A 143 -13.69 -7.60 -8.06
CA VAL A 143 -13.40 -6.51 -9.01
C VAL A 143 -14.65 -6.16 -9.82
N LYS A 144 -15.43 -7.15 -10.27
CA LYS A 144 -16.72 -6.92 -10.95
C LYS A 144 -17.71 -6.16 -10.06
N LEU A 145 -17.83 -6.55 -8.79
CA LEU A 145 -18.64 -5.85 -7.79
C LEU A 145 -18.20 -4.39 -7.64
N ILE A 146 -16.90 -4.15 -7.42
CA ILE A 146 -16.35 -2.80 -7.24
C ILE A 146 -16.63 -1.94 -8.48
N LEU A 147 -16.38 -2.48 -9.68
CA LEU A 147 -16.66 -1.77 -10.93
C LEU A 147 -18.14 -1.42 -11.04
N ARG A 148 -19.06 -2.33 -10.69
CA ARG A 148 -20.50 -2.06 -10.71
C ARG A 148 -20.90 -0.97 -9.71
N GLN A 149 -20.48 -1.12 -8.46
CA GLN A 149 -20.91 -0.25 -7.36
C GLN A 149 -20.27 1.15 -7.41
N THR A 150 -19.11 1.31 -8.03
CA THR A 150 -18.45 2.61 -8.19
C THR A 150 -18.89 3.39 -9.44
N LYS A 151 -19.84 2.88 -10.25
CA LYS A 151 -20.32 3.58 -11.48
C LYS A 151 -20.90 4.97 -11.18
N PHE A 152 -21.52 5.18 -10.02
CA PHE A 152 -22.06 6.50 -9.66
C PHE A 152 -20.95 7.54 -9.44
N LEU A 153 -19.72 7.13 -9.07
CA LEU A 153 -18.57 8.04 -8.95
C LEU A 153 -18.17 8.60 -10.33
N ASP A 154 -18.34 7.82 -11.41
CA ASP A 154 -18.13 8.30 -12.78
C ASP A 154 -19.08 9.46 -13.09
N ARG A 155 -20.37 9.33 -12.73
CA ARG A 155 -21.38 10.40 -12.95
C ARG A 155 -20.97 11.68 -12.22
N ARG A 156 -20.57 11.56 -10.95
CA ARG A 156 -20.06 12.70 -10.16
C ARG A 156 -18.79 13.32 -10.76
N MET A 157 -17.94 12.55 -11.42
CA MET A 157 -16.72 13.06 -12.07
C MET A 157 -17.00 13.81 -13.37
N ARG A 158 -17.90 13.30 -14.21
CA ARG A 158 -18.24 13.92 -15.50
C ARG A 158 -18.79 15.33 -15.33
N ASN A 159 -19.61 15.56 -14.31
CA ASN A 159 -20.18 16.88 -14.01
C ASN A 159 -19.11 17.93 -13.63
N ASN A 160 -17.91 17.52 -13.22
CA ASN A 160 -16.85 18.43 -12.77
C ASN A 160 -15.66 18.50 -13.74
N SER A 161 -15.63 17.67 -14.80
CA SER A 161 -14.46 17.57 -15.68
C SER A 161 -14.88 17.13 -17.08
N HIS A 162 -15.48 18.07 -17.85
CA HIS A 162 -15.66 18.04 -19.31
C HIS A 162 -15.72 16.61 -19.91
N GLY A 163 -16.66 15.79 -19.43
CA GLY A 163 -17.06 14.50 -20.01
C GLY A 163 -16.11 13.29 -19.92
N HIS A 164 -14.79 13.43 -19.78
CA HIS A 164 -13.86 12.33 -20.10
C HIS A 164 -13.31 11.53 -18.90
N LYS A 165 -13.25 12.11 -17.69
CA LYS A 165 -12.63 11.43 -16.55
C LYS A 165 -13.62 10.43 -15.89
N ARG A 166 -13.14 9.21 -15.62
CA ARG A 166 -13.88 8.14 -14.92
C ARG A 166 -13.14 7.72 -13.67
N HIS A 167 -13.87 7.15 -12.71
CA HIS A 167 -13.26 6.54 -11.54
C HIS A 167 -12.46 5.30 -11.98
N ARG A 168 -11.17 5.25 -11.63
CA ARG A 168 -10.25 4.17 -12.03
C ARG A 168 -10.01 3.19 -10.88
N VAL A 169 -10.30 1.93 -11.12
CA VAL A 169 -9.89 0.80 -10.27
C VAL A 169 -8.58 0.26 -10.81
N THR A 170 -7.54 0.22 -9.98
CA THR A 170 -6.23 -0.35 -10.34
C THR A 170 -5.93 -1.57 -9.47
N VAL A 171 -5.68 -2.71 -10.09
CA VAL A 171 -5.29 -3.95 -9.40
C VAL A 171 -3.80 -4.16 -9.58
N PHE A 172 -3.04 -4.17 -8.48
CA PHE A 172 -1.64 -4.56 -8.45
C PHE A 172 -1.56 -6.01 -7.97
N THR A 173 -1.10 -6.91 -8.82
CA THR A 173 -0.99 -8.34 -8.53
C THR A 173 0.39 -8.84 -8.89
N ASN A 174 0.91 -9.85 -8.19
CA ASN A 174 2.05 -10.60 -8.68
C ASN A 174 1.61 -11.62 -9.73
N TYR A 175 2.49 -11.92 -10.68
CA TYR A 175 2.29 -13.12 -11.50
C TYR A 175 2.51 -14.39 -10.66
N ARG A 176 1.55 -15.31 -10.73
CA ARG A 176 1.53 -16.60 -10.03
C ARG A 176 1.32 -17.70 -11.08
N PRO A 177 2.34 -18.50 -11.41
CA PRO A 177 2.21 -19.54 -12.43
C PRO A 177 1.07 -20.54 -12.15
N ASN A 178 0.81 -20.84 -10.87
CA ASN A 178 -0.23 -21.79 -10.47
C ASN A 178 -1.65 -21.18 -10.48
N ASN A 179 -1.81 -19.90 -10.83
CA ASN A 179 -3.09 -19.18 -10.80
C ASN A 179 -3.32 -18.35 -12.08
N GLU A 180 -2.85 -18.87 -13.22
CA GLU A 180 -3.00 -18.21 -14.53
C GLU A 180 -4.45 -18.09 -14.99
N SER A 181 -5.33 -19.02 -14.59
CA SER A 181 -6.76 -18.96 -14.91
C SER A 181 -7.42 -17.70 -14.34
N GLN A 182 -7.17 -17.40 -13.07
CA GLN A 182 -7.69 -16.18 -12.43
C GLN A 182 -7.07 -14.91 -13.07
N LEU A 183 -5.78 -14.95 -13.44
CA LEU A 183 -5.13 -13.85 -14.15
C LEU A 183 -5.77 -13.63 -15.53
N ASN A 184 -6.04 -14.69 -16.30
CA ASN A 184 -6.72 -14.62 -17.60
C ASN A 184 -8.09 -13.94 -17.47
N GLU A 185 -8.91 -14.38 -16.51
CA GLU A 185 -10.20 -13.77 -16.25
C GLU A 185 -10.10 -12.29 -15.88
N LEU A 186 -9.08 -11.91 -15.09
CA LEU A 186 -8.84 -10.52 -14.70
C LEU A 186 -8.41 -9.67 -15.91
N LEU A 187 -7.55 -10.20 -16.78
CA LEU A 187 -7.10 -9.51 -17.98
C LEU A 187 -8.24 -9.35 -18.99
N ASP A 188 -9.06 -10.37 -19.20
CA ASP A 188 -10.27 -10.30 -20.03
C ASP A 188 -11.27 -9.26 -19.49
N LEU A 189 -11.39 -9.15 -18.17
CA LEU A 189 -12.19 -8.09 -17.57
C LEU A 189 -11.60 -6.70 -17.86
N ALA A 190 -10.28 -6.57 -17.85
CA ALA A 190 -9.57 -5.32 -18.13
C ALA A 190 -9.68 -4.90 -19.60
N THR A 191 -9.61 -5.83 -20.55
CA THR A 191 -9.80 -5.53 -21.99
C THR A 191 -11.21 -5.04 -22.29
N LYS A 192 -12.22 -5.54 -21.55
CA LYS A 192 -13.62 -5.09 -21.63
C LYS A 192 -13.88 -3.75 -20.89
N ASN A 193 -12.99 -3.33 -19.99
CA ASN A 193 -13.18 -2.15 -19.12
C ASN A 193 -12.00 -1.15 -19.20
N GLN A 194 -11.44 -0.92 -20.38
CA GLN A 194 -10.17 -0.18 -20.58
C GLN A 194 -10.08 1.18 -19.90
N ARG A 195 -11.21 1.91 -19.81
CA ARG A 195 -11.26 3.26 -19.21
C ARG A 195 -11.41 3.26 -17.68
N ARG A 196 -11.69 2.11 -17.06
CA ARG A 196 -12.02 2.01 -15.62
C ARG A 196 -11.19 0.99 -14.86
N LEU A 197 -10.73 -0.08 -15.50
CA LEU A 197 -9.91 -1.10 -14.86
C LEU A 197 -8.49 -1.06 -15.42
N THR A 198 -7.52 -0.87 -14.53
CA THR A 198 -6.10 -1.02 -14.83
C THR A 198 -5.56 -2.23 -14.07
N VAL A 199 -4.78 -3.07 -14.74
CA VAL A 199 -4.13 -4.24 -14.12
C VAL A 199 -2.63 -4.05 -14.24
N VAL A 200 -1.93 -4.13 -13.12
CA VAL A 200 -0.47 -4.04 -13.03
C VAL A 200 0.04 -5.37 -12.53
N ILE A 201 0.82 -6.05 -13.36
CA ILE A 201 1.42 -7.35 -13.06
C ILE A 201 2.86 -7.12 -12.61
N SER A 202 3.18 -7.51 -11.39
CA SER A 202 4.53 -7.42 -10.82
C SER A 202 5.29 -8.74 -10.98
N LEU A 203 6.50 -8.65 -11.50
CA LEU A 203 7.43 -9.77 -11.64
C LEU A 203 8.48 -9.74 -10.51
N PRO A 204 9.16 -10.86 -10.21
CA PRO A 204 10.27 -10.84 -9.27
C PRO A 204 11.37 -9.92 -9.80
N LEU A 205 12.05 -9.20 -8.90
CA LEU A 205 13.12 -8.27 -9.28
C LEU A 205 14.35 -8.98 -9.87
N ASN A 206 14.66 -10.18 -9.39
CA ASN A 206 15.71 -10.99 -9.97
C ASN A 206 15.25 -11.55 -11.33
N LYS A 207 15.93 -11.17 -12.42
CA LYS A 207 15.62 -11.65 -13.77
C LYS A 207 15.81 -13.17 -13.92
N THR A 208 16.73 -13.78 -13.18
CA THR A 208 17.03 -15.22 -13.27
C THR A 208 16.04 -16.09 -12.50
N ASP A 209 15.07 -15.49 -11.79
CA ASP A 209 14.00 -16.24 -11.14
C ASP A 209 13.16 -16.96 -12.20
N THR A 210 13.00 -18.28 -12.04
CA THR A 210 12.22 -19.16 -12.93
C THR A 210 10.79 -18.67 -13.20
N VAL A 211 10.22 -17.85 -12.32
CA VAL A 211 8.90 -17.22 -12.51
C VAL A 211 8.90 -16.27 -13.72
N ASN A 212 10.03 -15.62 -14.03
CA ASN A 212 10.13 -14.78 -15.23
C ASN A 212 10.03 -15.61 -16.51
N ASP A 213 10.71 -16.74 -16.58
CA ASP A 213 10.65 -17.62 -17.76
C ASP A 213 9.25 -18.19 -17.95
N ARG A 214 8.59 -18.57 -16.84
CA ARG A 214 7.18 -18.97 -16.87
C ARG A 214 6.28 -17.84 -17.38
N PHE A 215 6.50 -16.61 -16.94
CA PHE A 215 5.74 -15.45 -17.42
C PHE A 215 5.94 -15.19 -18.91
N ILE A 216 7.17 -15.32 -19.42
CA ILE A 216 7.45 -15.18 -20.86
C ILE A 216 6.72 -16.25 -21.67
N LYS A 217 6.74 -17.50 -21.19
CA LYS A 217 5.97 -18.60 -21.82
C LYS A 217 4.47 -18.30 -21.83
N TYR A 218 3.92 -17.89 -20.69
CA TYR A 218 2.52 -17.46 -20.56
C TYR A 218 2.16 -16.29 -21.49
N ALA A 219 3.00 -15.26 -21.55
CA ALA A 219 2.79 -14.11 -22.44
C ALA A 219 2.83 -14.52 -23.93
N ARG A 220 3.67 -15.50 -24.30
CA ARG A 220 3.72 -16.06 -25.65
C ARG A 220 2.47 -16.85 -26.03
N SER A 221 1.79 -17.50 -25.08
CA SER A 221 0.50 -18.17 -25.31
C SER A 221 -0.66 -17.18 -25.35
N CYS A 222 -0.59 -16.06 -24.64
CA CYS A 222 -1.65 -15.04 -24.57
C CYS A 222 -1.42 -13.87 -25.55
N ARG A 223 -1.21 -14.18 -26.84
CA ARG A 223 -0.85 -13.17 -27.88
C ARG A 223 -1.93 -12.15 -28.19
N ASN A 224 -3.18 -12.43 -27.83
CA ASN A 224 -4.30 -11.50 -27.91
C ASN A 224 -4.16 -10.33 -26.91
N ILE A 225 -3.43 -10.53 -25.81
CA ILE A 225 -3.23 -9.52 -24.76
C ILE A 225 -1.80 -8.96 -24.81
N PHE A 226 -0.80 -9.81 -25.01
CA PHE A 226 0.61 -9.42 -25.00
C PHE A 226 1.19 -9.33 -26.41
N ILE A 227 2.13 -8.40 -26.58
CA ILE A 227 2.99 -8.32 -27.76
C ILE A 227 4.03 -9.44 -27.64
N LYS A 228 4.44 -10.03 -28.78
CA LYS A 228 5.47 -11.07 -28.81
C LYS A 228 6.70 -10.59 -28.02
N PRO A 229 7.11 -11.30 -26.95
CA PRO A 229 8.23 -10.87 -26.12
C PRO A 229 9.54 -10.76 -26.91
N LYS A 230 10.36 -9.77 -26.61
CA LYS A 230 11.73 -9.60 -27.12
C LYS A 230 12.70 -9.86 -25.96
N GLY A 231 13.40 -10.99 -25.98
CA GLY A 231 14.18 -11.43 -24.81
C GLY A 231 13.29 -11.59 -23.57
N HIS A 232 13.63 -10.88 -22.49
CA HIS A 232 12.87 -10.86 -21.23
C HIS A 232 11.81 -9.75 -21.16
N GLU A 233 11.75 -8.85 -22.14
CA GLU A 233 10.79 -7.76 -22.16
C GLU A 233 9.43 -8.23 -22.66
N VAL A 234 8.41 -7.99 -21.85
CA VAL A 234 7.02 -8.27 -22.17
C VAL A 234 6.26 -6.95 -22.16
N ASN A 235 5.52 -6.69 -23.24
CA ASN A 235 4.67 -5.51 -23.37
C ASN A 235 3.22 -5.94 -23.60
N ALA A 236 2.27 -5.22 -23.00
CA ALA A 236 0.85 -5.45 -23.25
C ALA A 236 0.37 -4.64 -24.47
N ARG A 237 -0.59 -5.18 -25.21
CA ARG A 237 -1.26 -4.49 -26.32
C ARG A 237 -2.21 -3.39 -25.84
N PHE A 238 -2.77 -3.55 -24.65
CA PHE A 238 -3.74 -2.63 -24.07
C PHE A 238 -3.07 -1.68 -23.08
N LYS A 239 -3.28 -0.36 -23.25
CA LYS A 239 -2.67 0.69 -22.41
C LYS A 239 -3.05 0.62 -20.92
N ASN A 240 -4.10 -0.12 -20.56
CA ASN A 240 -4.55 -0.29 -19.16
C ASN A 240 -4.03 -1.59 -18.52
N ILE A 241 -3.19 -2.35 -19.22
CA ILE A 241 -2.50 -3.52 -18.69
C ILE A 241 -1.02 -3.16 -18.68
N HIS A 242 -0.40 -3.23 -17.51
CA HIS A 242 1.00 -2.86 -17.32
C HIS A 242 1.76 -4.03 -16.71
N ILE A 243 3.01 -4.19 -17.14
CA ILE A 243 3.95 -5.10 -16.53
C ILE A 243 4.92 -4.20 -15.78
N GLN A 244 4.93 -4.31 -14.46
CA GLN A 244 5.86 -3.58 -13.62
C GLN A 244 7.20 -4.31 -13.67
N ASP A 245 8.05 -3.87 -14.59
CA ASP A 245 9.39 -4.38 -14.81
C ASP A 245 10.41 -3.49 -14.11
N VAL A 246 10.78 -3.89 -12.89
CA VAL A 246 11.73 -3.18 -12.03
C VAL A 246 13.02 -4.02 -11.91
N ARG A 247 13.28 -4.87 -12.91
CA ARG A 247 14.22 -6.00 -12.79
C ARG A 247 15.66 -5.60 -13.12
N HIS A 248 16.62 -6.17 -12.40
CA HIS A 248 18.05 -6.02 -12.66
C HIS A 248 18.77 -7.35 -12.44
N GLU A 249 19.87 -7.56 -13.16
CA GLU A 249 20.59 -8.85 -13.18
C GLU A 249 21.37 -9.12 -11.89
N THR A 250 21.72 -8.07 -11.14
CA THR A 250 22.65 -8.14 -10.00
C THR A 250 22.09 -7.61 -8.67
N LEU A 251 20.78 -7.32 -8.59
CA LEU A 251 20.20 -6.70 -7.38
C LEU A 251 19.87 -7.74 -6.28
N ILE A 252 20.66 -7.72 -5.20
CA ILE A 252 20.36 -8.41 -3.93
C ILE A 252 19.86 -7.40 -2.91
N PHE A 253 18.56 -7.44 -2.61
CA PHE A 253 18.00 -6.65 -1.53
C PHE A 253 17.63 -7.53 -0.35
N THR A 254 17.69 -6.92 0.82
CA THR A 254 17.25 -7.48 2.09
C THR A 254 16.18 -6.56 2.62
N THR A 255 15.11 -7.16 3.15
CA THR A 255 13.86 -6.52 3.59
C THR A 255 14.09 -5.23 4.38
N GLY A 256 13.09 -4.34 4.38
CA GLY A 256 13.09 -3.03 5.06
C GLY A 256 13.25 -3.03 6.60
N ARG A 257 13.89 -4.05 7.16
CA ARG A 257 14.51 -4.03 8.48
C ARG A 257 15.82 -3.23 8.37
N ARG A 258 16.04 -2.37 9.36
CA ARG A 258 17.27 -1.58 9.54
C ARG A 258 18.49 -2.47 9.29
N LEU A 259 19.22 -2.23 8.20
CA LEU A 259 20.45 -2.98 7.94
C LEU A 259 21.46 -2.61 9.01
N SER A 260 22.10 -3.63 9.60
CA SER A 260 23.24 -3.40 10.48
C SER A 260 24.37 -2.76 9.66
N ARG A 261 25.12 -1.85 10.31
CA ARG A 261 26.26 -1.13 9.69
C ARG A 261 27.26 -2.05 8.96
N PRO A 262 27.54 -3.29 9.43
CA PRO A 262 28.40 -4.24 8.71
C PRO A 262 27.83 -4.72 7.36
N VAL A 263 26.50 -4.92 7.28
CA VAL A 263 25.83 -5.37 6.04
C VAL A 263 25.79 -4.26 4.99
N LEU A 264 25.74 -2.99 5.42
CA LEU A 264 25.87 -1.83 4.53
C LEU A 264 27.31 -1.68 3.99
N MET A 265 28.31 -2.01 4.79
CA MET A 265 29.73 -1.96 4.39
C MET A 265 30.06 -3.06 3.36
N ALA A 266 29.54 -4.28 3.55
CA ALA A 266 29.71 -5.38 2.59
C ALA A 266 29.03 -5.12 1.22
N LYS A 267 28.08 -4.19 1.14
CA LYS A 267 27.35 -3.85 -0.09
C LYS A 267 28.01 -2.76 -0.94
N LYS A 268 29.06 -2.10 -0.47
CA LYS A 268 29.80 -1.12 -1.28
C LYS A 268 30.52 -1.77 -2.48
N ASP A 269 30.80 -3.08 -2.40
CA ASP A 269 31.58 -3.79 -3.40
C ASP A 269 30.73 -4.57 -4.42
N THR A 270 29.40 -4.67 -4.25
CA THR A 270 28.54 -5.47 -5.14
C THR A 270 27.24 -4.75 -5.50
N GLY A 271 27.29 -3.98 -6.59
CA GLY A 271 26.11 -3.67 -7.42
C GLY A 271 25.40 -2.34 -7.14
N CYS A 272 25.12 -1.62 -8.22
CA CYS A 272 24.37 -0.36 -8.23
C CYS A 272 23.01 -0.49 -7.55
N VAL A 273 22.74 0.40 -6.61
CA VAL A 273 21.41 0.64 -6.06
C VAL A 273 20.57 1.29 -7.16
N VAL A 274 19.69 0.53 -7.81
CA VAL A 274 18.71 1.11 -8.73
C VAL A 274 17.55 1.64 -7.90
N GLU A 275 17.52 2.95 -7.69
CA GLU A 275 16.40 3.69 -7.13
C GLU A 275 15.24 3.74 -8.14
N THR A 276 14.51 2.64 -8.26
CA THR A 276 13.42 2.54 -9.23
C THR A 276 12.16 3.27 -8.76
N ASP A 277 11.73 4.28 -9.52
CA ASP A 277 10.35 4.76 -9.72
C ASP A 277 9.48 5.08 -8.49
N ARG A 278 10.08 5.28 -7.33
CA ARG A 278 9.42 5.97 -6.24
C ARG A 278 10.12 7.32 -6.18
N GLU A 279 9.37 8.40 -6.25
CA GLU A 279 9.84 9.69 -5.74
C GLU A 279 10.21 9.45 -4.26
N LEU A 280 11.45 9.01 -4.05
CA LEU A 280 12.14 8.83 -2.77
C LEU A 280 12.48 10.22 -2.25
N ASP A 281 11.44 11.04 -2.18
CA ASP A 281 11.63 12.43 -1.91
C ASP A 281 11.45 12.65 -0.41
N TYR A 282 12.50 13.17 0.23
CA TYR A 282 12.40 13.69 1.58
C TYR A 282 11.23 14.66 1.72
N ARG A 283 10.84 15.35 0.62
CA ARG A 283 9.62 16.16 0.51
C ARG A 283 8.39 15.44 1.02
N HIS A 284 8.25 14.13 0.78
CA HIS A 284 7.06 13.36 1.12
C HIS A 284 6.99 12.91 2.60
N ARG A 285 8.01 13.18 3.42
CA ARG A 285 8.04 12.81 4.83
C ARG A 285 6.91 13.47 5.63
N GLY A 286 6.21 12.66 6.42
CA GLY A 286 5.13 13.13 7.31
C GLY A 286 3.78 13.34 6.62
N PHE A 287 3.73 13.22 5.29
CA PHE A 287 2.45 13.14 4.59
C PHE A 287 1.78 11.81 4.86
N VAL A 288 0.44 11.82 4.79
CA VAL A 288 -0.38 10.66 5.13
C VAL A 288 -1.38 10.28 4.04
N GLU A 289 -1.79 9.01 4.08
CA GLU A 289 -2.90 8.47 3.30
C GLU A 289 -3.68 7.44 4.12
N ILE A 290 -4.92 7.17 3.70
CA ILE A 290 -5.78 6.16 4.30
C ILE A 290 -5.76 4.86 3.50
N TYR A 291 -5.65 3.75 4.23
CA TYR A 291 -5.56 2.39 3.71
C TYR A 291 -6.50 1.47 4.49
N PHE A 292 -7.23 0.58 3.81
CA PHE A 292 -8.19 -0.33 4.45
C PHE A 292 -7.84 -1.79 4.15
N ASN A 293 -7.85 -2.64 5.18
CA ASN A 293 -7.62 -4.09 5.03
C ASN A 293 -8.38 -4.89 6.10
N PRO A 294 -8.30 -6.23 6.09
CA PRO A 294 -9.01 -7.09 7.05
C PRO A 294 -8.72 -6.83 8.52
N ASP A 295 -7.62 -6.16 8.88
CA ASP A 295 -7.31 -5.87 10.28
C ASP A 295 -7.93 -4.56 10.77
N ALA A 296 -7.89 -3.51 9.95
CA ALA A 296 -8.36 -2.18 10.35
C ALA A 296 -8.48 -1.22 9.16
N LEU A 297 -9.03 -0.03 9.44
CA LEU A 297 -8.66 1.17 8.71
C LEU A 297 -7.35 1.70 9.27
N TRP A 298 -6.40 2.05 8.41
CA TRP A 298 -5.06 2.49 8.80
C TRP A 298 -4.75 3.87 8.26
N LEU A 299 -4.01 4.63 9.07
CA LEU A 299 -3.24 5.76 8.61
C LEU A 299 -1.87 5.25 8.19
N MET A 300 -1.49 5.50 6.94
CA MET A 300 -0.14 5.28 6.45
C MET A 300 0.59 6.62 6.42
N ALA A 301 1.69 6.74 7.14
CA ALA A 301 2.59 7.89 7.10
C ALA A 301 3.86 7.55 6.33
N TYR A 302 4.26 8.45 5.43
CA TYR A 302 5.55 8.37 4.76
C TYR A 302 6.66 8.85 5.71
N SER A 303 7.76 8.10 5.75
CA SER A 303 8.91 8.36 6.62
C SER A 303 10.20 8.18 5.81
N THR A 304 11.28 8.83 6.21
CA THR A 304 12.60 8.64 5.63
C THR A 304 13.57 8.22 6.73
N ILE A 305 14.22 7.06 6.56
CA ILE A 305 15.33 6.62 7.41
C ILE A 305 16.60 6.89 6.60
N HIS A 306 17.38 7.91 6.98
CA HIS A 306 18.67 8.29 6.36
C HIS A 306 18.67 8.39 4.82
N GLU A 307 18.63 9.62 4.29
CA GLU A 307 18.97 10.10 2.92
C GLU A 307 18.57 9.31 1.64
N SER A 308 18.10 8.06 1.69
CA SER A 308 17.83 7.27 0.48
C SER A 308 16.70 6.24 0.62
N HIS A 309 16.10 6.05 1.81
CA HIS A 309 15.06 5.03 1.99
C HIS A 309 13.76 5.59 2.59
N THR A 310 12.74 5.71 1.74
CA THR A 310 11.37 5.99 2.21
C THR A 310 10.78 4.72 2.83
N VAL A 311 10.57 4.76 4.13
CA VAL A 311 9.80 3.73 4.86
C VAL A 311 8.37 4.23 5.08
N ARG A 312 7.47 3.28 5.34
CA ARG A 312 6.08 3.57 5.67
C ARG A 312 5.84 3.12 7.10
N SER A 313 5.09 3.92 7.84
CA SER A 313 4.67 3.58 9.18
C SER A 313 3.15 3.63 9.23
N TYR A 314 2.57 2.61 9.83
CA TYR A 314 1.13 2.37 9.82
C TYR A 314 0.62 2.43 11.24
N THR A 315 -0.51 3.08 11.47
CA THR A 315 -1.21 3.00 12.76
C THR A 315 -2.70 2.77 12.52
N PRO A 316 -3.35 1.88 13.28
CA PRO A 316 -4.78 1.66 13.14
C PRO A 316 -5.54 2.91 13.56
N LEU A 317 -6.57 3.24 12.80
CA LEU A 317 -7.46 4.35 13.07
C LEU A 317 -8.64 3.89 13.92
N ASN A 318 -9.02 4.72 14.88
CA ASN A 318 -10.23 4.61 15.67
C ASN A 318 -10.89 6.00 15.78
N SER A 319 -12.07 6.06 16.40
CA SER A 319 -12.82 7.32 16.52
C SER A 319 -12.02 8.40 17.28
N THR A 320 -11.22 8.01 18.27
CA THR A 320 -10.43 8.91 19.12
C THR A 320 -9.22 9.50 18.40
N ASN A 321 -8.47 8.68 17.65
CA ASN A 321 -7.20 9.09 17.05
C ASN A 321 -7.35 9.65 15.63
N LEU A 322 -8.47 9.37 14.94
CA LEU A 322 -8.73 9.86 13.59
C LEU A 322 -8.71 11.39 13.51
N GLU A 323 -9.37 12.07 14.46
CA GLU A 323 -9.45 13.53 14.46
C GLU A 323 -8.06 14.16 14.57
N VAL A 324 -7.22 13.64 15.45
CA VAL A 324 -5.85 14.12 15.63
C VAL A 324 -4.97 13.81 14.42
N PHE A 325 -5.00 12.58 13.93
CA PHE A 325 -4.20 12.20 12.78
C PHE A 325 -4.63 12.89 11.48
N SER A 326 -5.88 13.33 11.39
CA SER A 326 -6.37 14.12 10.25
C SER A 326 -5.76 15.51 10.13
N LEU A 327 -5.09 16.00 11.18
CA LEU A 327 -4.36 17.27 11.16
C LEU A 327 -2.99 17.15 10.45
N LEU A 328 -2.55 15.92 10.16
CA LEU A 328 -1.35 15.68 9.37
C LEU A 328 -1.62 16.01 7.89
N PRO A 329 -0.62 16.55 7.17
CA PRO A 329 -0.84 16.96 5.78
C PRO A 329 -1.10 15.75 4.89
N TYR A 330 -2.10 15.86 4.02
CA TYR A 330 -2.41 14.82 3.04
C TYR A 330 -1.41 14.83 1.88
N HIS A 331 -1.06 13.66 1.35
CA HIS A 331 -0.03 13.55 0.30
C HIS A 331 -0.32 14.44 -0.93
N PRO A 332 0.65 15.24 -1.41
CA PRO A 332 0.41 16.31 -2.40
C PRO A 332 0.03 15.78 -3.79
N ASN A 333 0.57 14.62 -4.20
CA ASN A 333 0.21 13.97 -5.47
C ASN A 333 -1.22 13.38 -5.51
N ASN A 334 -2.03 13.60 -4.48
CA ASN A 334 -3.40 13.12 -4.37
C ASN A 334 -4.36 14.29 -4.19
N LEU A 335 -5.58 14.17 -4.75
CA LEU A 335 -6.65 15.09 -4.41
C LEU A 335 -6.95 14.99 -2.91
N ILE A 336 -6.77 16.10 -2.21
CA ILE A 336 -7.00 16.22 -0.78
C ILE A 336 -8.49 15.96 -0.49
N PRO A 337 -8.83 15.12 0.51
CA PRO A 337 -10.21 14.92 0.89
C PRO A 337 -10.84 16.25 1.36
N PRO A 338 -12.10 16.56 1.01
CA PRO A 338 -12.69 17.90 1.19
C PRO A 338 -12.77 18.35 2.66
N ASN A 339 -12.90 17.40 3.59
CA ASN A 339 -13.01 17.68 5.01
C ASN A 339 -11.71 17.33 5.76
N TRP A 340 -10.59 17.21 5.04
CA TRP A 340 -9.30 16.91 5.66
C TRP A 340 -8.68 18.19 6.20
N PRO A 341 -8.55 18.35 7.53
CA PRO A 341 -8.14 19.63 8.13
C PRO A 341 -6.64 19.88 7.94
N GLY A 342 -5.83 18.83 7.82
CA GLY A 342 -4.42 18.90 7.47
C GLY A 342 -4.23 19.37 6.02
N LYS A 343 -4.30 20.68 5.79
CA LYS A 343 -3.99 21.31 4.48
C LYS A 343 -2.64 20.79 3.95
N THR A 344 -2.46 20.80 2.62
CA THR A 344 -1.14 20.59 2.03
C THR A 344 -0.18 21.64 2.59
N ARG A 345 0.93 21.17 3.17
CA ARG A 345 2.07 22.05 3.41
C ARG A 345 2.82 22.24 2.08
N PRO A 346 3.44 23.41 1.85
CA PRO A 346 4.36 23.55 0.73
C PRO A 346 5.41 22.43 0.79
N GLU A 347 5.74 21.86 -0.37
CA GLU A 347 6.83 20.90 -0.49
C GLU A 347 8.12 21.53 0.06
N ARG A 348 8.82 20.82 0.95
CA ARG A 348 10.06 21.32 1.54
C ARG A 348 11.19 21.29 0.52
N SER A 349 11.98 22.34 0.39
CA SER A 349 13.21 22.25 -0.39
C SER A 349 14.21 21.31 0.30
N GLY A 350 15.11 20.67 -0.46
CA GLY A 350 16.20 19.86 0.09
C GLY A 350 17.10 20.65 1.05
N GLU A 351 17.14 21.98 0.91
CA GLU A 351 17.91 22.89 1.77
C GLU A 351 17.27 23.08 3.16
N GLU A 352 15.94 23.17 3.24
CA GLU A 352 15.21 23.26 4.51
C GLU A 352 15.39 21.98 5.35
N ALA A 353 15.44 20.83 4.68
CA ALA A 353 15.75 19.54 5.30
C ALA A 353 17.16 19.50 5.93
N ASN A 354 18.15 20.06 5.22
CA ASN A 354 19.53 20.15 5.70
C ASN A 354 19.68 21.14 6.86
N ARG A 355 18.90 22.22 6.89
CA ARG A 355 18.84 23.13 8.06
C ARG A 355 18.25 22.44 9.30
N ILE A 356 17.17 21.66 9.16
CA ILE A 356 16.57 20.93 10.28
C ILE A 356 17.51 19.84 10.85
N LYS A 357 18.28 19.15 9.99
CA LYS A 357 19.33 18.22 10.45
C LYS A 357 20.41 18.92 11.28
N LYS A 358 20.79 20.15 10.92
CA LYS A 358 21.78 20.93 11.66
C LYS A 358 21.25 21.42 13.01
N THR A 359 19.96 21.72 13.12
CA THR A 359 19.35 22.15 14.39
C THR A 359 19.00 21.00 15.34
N ASP A 360 18.70 19.79 14.86
CA ASP A 360 18.54 18.60 15.73
C ASP A 360 19.89 18.07 16.28
N HIS A 361 21.02 18.61 15.82
CA HIS A 361 22.37 18.32 16.33
C HIS A 361 22.94 19.37 17.28
N THR A 362 22.15 20.32 17.79
CA THR A 362 22.60 21.06 18.98
C THR A 362 22.88 20.06 20.10
N PRO A 363 24.13 19.97 20.62
CA PRO A 363 24.41 19.10 21.74
C PRO A 363 23.52 19.53 22.87
N LYS A 364 22.71 18.61 23.41
CA LYS A 364 22.12 18.83 24.73
C LYS A 364 23.28 19.13 25.67
N LYS A 365 23.32 20.34 26.23
CA LYS A 365 24.23 20.66 27.33
C LYS A 365 24.14 19.52 28.33
N SER A 366 25.29 18.92 28.61
CA SER A 366 25.46 18.00 29.73
C SER A 366 24.91 18.69 30.97
N VAL A 367 23.81 18.16 31.51
CA VAL A 367 23.38 18.51 32.85
C VAL A 367 24.37 17.80 33.77
N THR A 368 25.32 18.56 34.31
CA THR A 368 26.15 18.09 35.42
C THR A 368 25.22 17.87 36.61
N ILE A 369 25.01 16.61 36.99
CA ILE A 369 24.40 16.26 38.26
C ILE A 369 25.49 16.49 39.31
N VAL A 370 25.38 17.57 40.08
CA VAL A 370 26.12 17.71 41.33
C VAL A 370 25.42 16.82 42.35
N ARG A 371 26.19 15.92 42.97
CA ARG A 371 25.73 14.99 44.00
C ARG A 371 25.37 15.72 45.29
#